data_AF-A0AA39C541-F1
#
_entry.id   AF-A0AA39C541-F1
#
_cell.length_a   1.000
_cell.length_b   1.000
_cell.length_c   1.000
_cell.angle_alpha   90.00
_cell.angle_beta   90.00
_cell.angle_gamma   90.00
#
_symmetry.space_group_name_H-M   'P 1'
#
loop_
_entity.id
_entity.type
_entity.pdbx_description
1 polymer ?
#
loop_
_entity_poly.entity_id
_entity_poly.type
_entity_poly.pdbx_seq_one_letter_code
_entity_poly.pdbx_strand_id
1 'polypeptide(L)'
;MNMKTFLNNKVSRVAHNLRKALEIENDFNNEFCEVDAADIISQSLEKFNDNNTSRSSRVQILTLMPSSWSVQKIIDVMGATKHMVQIAKKIVAEKGILATPAKKLVRF
;
A
#
# COMPACT_ATOMS: atom_id res chain seq x y z
N MET A 1 13.74 -4.85 -48.08
CA MET A 1 13.57 -4.04 -46.85
C MET A 1 12.38 -4.60 -46.09
N ASN A 2 12.56 -5.09 -44.86
CA ASN A 2 11.51 -5.83 -44.16
C ASN A 2 10.44 -4.85 -43.62
N MET A 3 9.20 -5.04 -44.06
CA MET A 3 8.08 -4.14 -43.79
C MET A 3 7.76 -4.03 -42.30
N LYS A 4 7.94 -5.11 -41.52
CA LYS A 4 7.73 -5.10 -40.07
C LYS A 4 8.69 -4.16 -39.35
N THR A 5 9.97 -4.16 -39.75
CA THR A 5 10.98 -3.23 -39.20
C THR A 5 10.67 -1.77 -39.52
N PHE A 6 10.15 -1.48 -40.73
CA PHE A 6 9.76 -0.12 -41.09
C PHE A 6 8.59 0.39 -40.25
N LEU A 7 7.56 -0.44 -40.07
CA LEU A 7 6.41 -0.12 -39.21
C LEU A 7 6.83 0.12 -37.77
N ASN A 8 7.67 -0.76 -37.20
CA ASN A 8 8.18 -0.59 -35.83
C ASN A 8 8.94 0.73 -35.65
N ASN A 9 9.84 1.06 -36.58
CA ASN A 9 10.60 2.31 -36.52
C ASN A 9 9.69 3.55 -36.62
N LYS A 10 8.60 3.47 -37.40
CA LYS A 10 7.64 4.55 -37.53
C LYS A 10 6.82 4.72 -36.25
N VAL A 11 6.36 3.63 -35.65
CA VAL A 11 5.67 3.64 -34.34
C VAL A 11 6.56 4.23 -33.25
N SER A 12 7.84 3.84 -33.19
CA SER A 12 8.80 4.37 -32.23
C SER A 12 9.00 5.88 -32.38
N ARG A 13 9.07 6.41 -33.61
CA ARG A 13 9.19 7.85 -33.86
C ARG A 13 7.93 8.61 -33.44
N VAL A 14 6.76 8.07 -33.74
CA VAL A 14 5.48 8.68 -33.33
C VAL A 14 5.40 8.73 -31.81
N ALA A 15 5.69 7.63 -31.12
CA ALA A 15 5.69 7.57 -29.66
C ALA A 15 6.68 8.56 -29.03
N HIS A 16 7.90 8.67 -29.59
CA HIS A 16 8.90 9.62 -29.12
C HIS A 16 8.45 11.09 -29.28
N ASN A 17 7.89 11.44 -30.43
CA ASN A 17 7.42 12.79 -30.70
C ASN A 17 6.22 13.16 -29.84
N LEU A 18 5.29 12.23 -29.61
CA LEU A 18 4.14 12.43 -28.73
C LEU A 18 4.59 12.69 -27.29
N ARG A 19 5.54 11.89 -26.80
CA ARG A 19 6.12 12.05 -25.45
C ARG A 19 6.78 13.42 -25.27
N LYS A 20 7.50 13.89 -26.29
CA LYS A 20 8.13 15.21 -26.29
C LYS A 20 7.10 16.34 -26.34
N ALA A 21 6.04 16.19 -27.13
CA ALA A 21 5.00 17.22 -27.28
C ALA A 21 4.10 17.36 -26.04
N LEU A 22 3.98 16.30 -25.24
CA LEU A 22 3.22 16.30 -23.99
C LEU A 22 4.03 16.76 -22.77
N GLU A 23 5.28 17.22 -22.96
CA GLU A 23 6.18 17.61 -21.86
C GLU A 23 6.27 16.56 -20.75
N ILE A 24 6.13 15.28 -21.13
CA ILE A 24 6.40 14.16 -20.22
C ILE A 24 7.93 14.05 -20.16
N GLU A 25 8.53 14.94 -19.38
CA GLU A 25 9.82 14.67 -18.74
C GLU A 25 9.69 13.30 -18.06
N ASN A 26 10.80 12.58 -17.94
CA ASN A 26 10.81 11.44 -17.04
C ASN A 26 10.71 11.95 -15.60
N ASP A 27 9.54 12.45 -15.21
CA ASP A 27 9.07 12.42 -13.83
C ASP A 27 8.25 11.15 -13.61
N PHE A 28 8.64 10.07 -14.30
CA PHE A 28 8.60 8.76 -13.70
C PHE A 28 9.81 8.63 -12.77
N ASN A 29 9.87 9.50 -11.75
CA ASN A 29 10.17 9.01 -10.42
C ASN A 29 9.00 8.09 -10.02
N ASN A 30 8.97 6.93 -10.69
CA ASN A 30 8.40 5.70 -10.17
C ASN A 30 9.32 5.14 -9.06
N GLU A 31 10.22 5.97 -8.53
CA GLU A 31 10.56 6.06 -7.13
C GLU A 31 9.35 6.68 -6.38
N PHE A 32 8.28 5.90 -6.20
CA PHE A 32 7.78 5.88 -4.82
C PHE A 32 8.97 5.33 -4.05
N CYS A 33 9.73 6.24 -3.45
CA CYS A 33 11.00 5.92 -2.83
C CYS A 33 10.72 4.75 -1.90
N GLU A 34 11.35 3.60 -2.13
CA GLU A 34 11.16 2.43 -1.27
C GLU A 34 11.40 2.81 0.21
N VAL A 35 12.26 3.83 0.39
CA VAL A 35 12.50 4.62 1.60
C VAL A 35 11.21 5.16 2.22
N ASP A 36 10.34 5.86 1.49
CA ASP A 36 9.13 6.49 2.03
C ASP A 36 8.10 5.45 2.50
N ALA A 37 7.96 4.34 1.76
CA ALA A 37 7.06 3.26 2.15
C ALA A 37 7.57 2.50 3.39
N ALA A 38 8.89 2.27 3.45
CA ALA A 38 9.53 1.67 4.63
C ALA A 38 9.42 2.59 5.86
N ASP A 39 9.54 3.90 5.68
CA ASP A 39 9.39 4.89 6.74
C ASP A 39 7.96 4.93 7.29
N ILE A 40 6.94 4.89 6.42
CA ILE A 40 5.53 4.81 6.84
C ILE A 40 5.28 3.53 7.65
N ILE A 41 5.84 2.38 7.23
CA ILE A 41 5.71 1.12 7.96
C ILE A 41 6.41 1.21 9.32
N SER A 42 7.60 1.82 9.36
CA SER A 42 8.37 2.00 10.60
C SER A 42 7.64 2.90 11.60
N GLN A 43 7.10 4.03 11.16
CA GLN A 43 6.26 4.91 11.99
C GLN A 43 4.98 4.21 12.46
N SER A 44 4.37 3.40 11.59
CA SER A 44 3.20 2.59 11.95
C SER A 44 3.54 1.55 13.02
N LEU A 45 4.72 0.93 12.94
CA LEU A 45 5.23 -0.03 13.92
C LEU A 45 5.51 0.63 15.27
N GLU A 46 6.15 1.80 15.28
CA GLU A 46 6.36 2.60 16.49
C GLU A 46 5.03 2.91 17.16
N LYS A 47 4.04 3.38 16.38
CA LYS A 47 2.72 3.69 16.93
C LYS A 47 1.97 2.45 17.40
N PHE A 48 2.16 1.31 16.74
CA PHE A 48 1.55 0.05 17.16
C PHE A 48 2.08 -0.42 18.52
N ASN A 49 3.39 -0.29 18.73
CA ASN A 49 4.10 -0.74 19.94
C ASN A 49 4.03 0.25 21.11
N ASP A 50 3.63 1.50 20.86
CA ASP A 50 3.35 2.49 21.91
C ASP A 50 2.33 1.94 22.94
N ASN A 51 2.67 2.09 24.22
CA ASN A 51 1.87 1.63 25.35
C ASN A 51 0.51 2.36 25.44
N ASN A 52 0.46 3.61 24.96
CA ASN A 52 -0.76 4.41 24.94
C ASN A 52 -1.72 4.02 23.80
N THR A 53 -1.29 3.15 22.89
CA THR A 53 -2.10 2.76 21.74
C THR A 53 -3.16 1.74 22.16
N SER A 54 -4.43 2.15 22.05
CA SER A 54 -5.58 1.29 22.34
C SER A 54 -5.63 0.08 21.41
N ARG A 55 -6.28 -1.01 21.84
CA ARG A 55 -6.49 -2.21 20.99
C ARG A 55 -7.19 -1.86 19.68
N SER A 56 -8.15 -0.93 19.70
CA SER A 56 -8.84 -0.47 18.49
C SER A 56 -7.91 0.27 17.54
N SER A 57 -7.03 1.12 18.07
CA SER A 57 -6.03 1.85 17.28
C SER A 57 -5.01 0.88 16.67
N ARG A 58 -4.56 -0.13 17.43
CA ARG A 58 -3.68 -1.19 16.89
C ARG A 58 -4.31 -1.92 15.71
N VAL A 59 -5.59 -2.29 15.80
CA VAL A 59 -6.33 -2.92 14.69
C VAL A 59 -6.46 -1.96 13.50
N GLN A 60 -6.73 -0.69 13.75
CA GLN A 60 -6.81 0.34 12.70
C GLN A 60 -5.48 0.51 11.97
N ILE A 61 -4.35 0.55 12.69
CA ILE A 61 -3.01 0.62 12.09
C ILE A 61 -2.76 -0.58 11.18
N LEU A 62 -3.17 -1.80 11.60
CA LEU A 62 -3.01 -3.01 10.77
C LEU A 62 -3.81 -2.95 9.45
N THR A 63 -4.81 -2.06 9.32
CA THR A 63 -5.53 -1.86 8.04
C THR A 63 -4.69 -1.14 6.98
N LEU A 64 -3.61 -0.46 7.38
CA LEU A 64 -2.67 0.22 6.49
C LEU A 64 -1.68 -0.74 5.83
N MET A 65 -1.58 -1.98 6.33
CA MET A 65 -0.60 -2.93 5.81
C MET A 65 -0.92 -3.33 4.36
N PRO A 66 0.09 -3.53 3.51
CA PRO A 66 -0.13 -3.87 2.12
C PRO A 66 -1.02 -5.11 1.95
N SER A 67 -2.00 -5.02 1.06
CA SER A 67 -2.94 -6.13 0.78
C SER A 67 -2.24 -7.39 0.26
N SER A 68 -1.08 -7.22 -0.38
CA SER A 68 -0.21 -8.28 -0.88
C SER A 68 0.46 -9.10 0.23
N TRP A 69 0.50 -8.61 1.47
CA TRP A 69 1.16 -9.32 2.57
C TRP A 69 0.28 -10.45 3.12
N SER A 70 0.92 -11.60 3.35
CA SER A 70 0.29 -12.72 4.04
C SER A 70 -0.01 -12.37 5.50
N VAL A 71 -0.96 -13.08 6.11
CA VAL A 71 -1.26 -12.91 7.55
C VAL A 71 -0.01 -13.16 8.38
N GLN A 72 0.79 -14.16 8.03
CA GLN A 72 2.03 -14.49 8.72
C GLN A 72 3.05 -13.36 8.62
N LYS A 73 3.27 -12.79 7.42
CA LYS A 73 4.19 -11.67 7.24
C LYS A 73 3.82 -10.46 8.11
N ILE A 74 2.52 -10.15 8.23
CA ILE A 74 2.06 -9.05 9.08
C ILE A 74 2.31 -9.36 10.57
N ILE A 75 2.10 -10.61 11.00
CA ILE A 75 2.41 -11.04 12.38
C ILE A 75 3.90 -10.85 12.67
N ASP A 76 4.76 -11.33 11.77
CA ASP A 76 6.20 -11.33 11.95
C ASP A 76 6.76 -9.89 11.99
N VAL A 77 6.26 -8.99 11.12
CA VAL A 77 6.71 -7.60 11.05
C VAL A 77 6.13 -6.73 12.16
N MET A 78 4.84 -6.87 12.48
CA MET A 78 4.15 -5.98 13.42
C MET A 78 4.08 -6.50 14.85
N GLY A 79 4.47 -7.75 15.11
CA GLY A 79 4.29 -8.39 16.42
C GLY A 79 2.82 -8.56 16.83
N ALA A 80 1.90 -8.51 15.86
CA ALA A 80 0.47 -8.58 16.10
C ALA A 80 -0.01 -10.02 16.30
N THR A 81 -1.08 -10.21 17.07
CA THR A 81 -1.73 -11.54 17.15
C THR A 81 -2.48 -11.86 15.85
N LYS A 82 -2.52 -13.15 15.46
CA LYS A 82 -3.27 -13.63 14.29
C LYS A 82 -4.71 -13.11 14.25
N HIS A 83 -5.38 -13.09 15.39
CA HIS A 83 -6.75 -12.61 15.53
C HIS A 83 -6.88 -11.11 15.17
N MET A 84 -5.94 -10.25 15.60
CA MET A 84 -5.97 -8.82 15.25
C MET A 84 -5.79 -8.59 13.75
N VAL A 85 -4.89 -9.34 13.12
CA VAL A 85 -4.65 -9.25 11.67
C VAL A 85 -5.88 -9.71 10.89
N GLN A 86 -6.54 -10.79 11.32
CA GLN A 86 -7.79 -11.26 10.70
C GLN A 86 -8.92 -10.22 10.82
N ILE A 87 -9.07 -9.59 11.99
CA ILE A 87 -10.04 -8.50 12.16
C ILE A 87 -9.70 -7.33 11.24
N ALA A 88 -8.45 -6.90 11.17
CA ALA A 88 -8.04 -5.80 10.31
C ALA A 88 -8.35 -6.07 8.84
N LYS A 89 -8.02 -7.27 8.33
CA LYS A 89 -8.35 -7.67 6.95
C LYS A 89 -9.86 -7.72 6.70
N LYS A 90 -10.64 -8.22 7.66
CA LYS A 90 -12.11 -8.21 7.58
C LYS A 90 -12.65 -6.79 7.51
N ILE A 91 -12.14 -5.89 8.35
CA ILE A 91 -12.52 -4.47 8.36
C ILE A 91 -12.17 -3.81 7.03
N VAL A 92 -11.00 -4.06 6.46
CA VAL A 92 -10.61 -3.52 5.14
C VAL A 92 -11.58 -3.98 4.07
N ALA A 93 -11.97 -5.26 4.06
CA ALA A 93 -12.91 -5.81 3.10
C ALA A 93 -14.33 -5.22 3.24
N GLU A 94 -14.79 -4.95 4.47
CA GLU A 94 -16.15 -4.48 4.74
C GLU A 94 -16.29 -2.95 4.70
N LYS A 95 -15.25 -2.22 5.14
CA LYS A 95 -15.31 -0.78 5.48
C LYS A 95 -14.16 0.05 4.91
N GLY A 96 -13.15 -0.59 4.32
CA GLY A 96 -11.97 0.08 3.78
C GLY A 96 -10.84 0.32 4.78
N ILE A 97 -9.80 0.99 4.29
CA ILE A 97 -8.57 1.31 5.03
C ILE A 97 -8.87 2.38 6.09
N LEU A 98 -8.15 2.35 7.21
CA LEU A 98 -8.33 3.25 8.38
C LEU A 98 -9.70 3.17 9.06
N ALA A 99 -10.56 2.21 8.71
CA ALA A 99 -11.81 2.01 9.41
C ALA A 99 -11.57 1.49 10.85
N THR A 100 -12.40 1.94 11.78
CA THR A 100 -12.31 1.54 13.19
C THR A 100 -13.11 0.26 13.47
N PRO A 101 -12.61 -0.64 14.34
CA PRO A 101 -13.38 -1.78 14.78
C PRO A 101 -14.62 -1.31 15.54
N ALA A 102 -15.76 -1.98 15.31
CA ALA A 102 -17.00 -1.66 15.99
C ALA A 102 -16.80 -1.73 17.51
N LYS A 103 -17.22 -0.67 18.22
CA LYS A 103 -17.24 -0.69 19.68
C LYS A 103 -18.23 -1.76 20.12
N LYS A 104 -17.81 -2.65 21.02
CA LYS A 104 -18.73 -3.59 21.67
C LYS A 104 -19.74 -2.76 22.47
N LEU A 105 -21.00 -2.75 22.05
CA LEU A 105 -22.07 -2.16 22.84
C LEU A 105 -22.15 -2.96 24.14
N VAL A 106 -21.78 -2.32 25.25
CA VAL A 106 -22.04 -2.86 26.59
C VAL A 106 -23.55 -2.80 26.76
N ARG A 107 -24.22 -3.95 26.82
CA ARG A 107 -25.63 -3.98 27.20
C ARG A 107 -25.68 -3.64 28.70
N PHE A 108 -26.35 -2.54 29.02
CA PHE A 108 -26.75 -2.19 30.37
C PHE A 108 -28.00 -2.98 30.75
#